data_AF-A0A7C5DXC7-F1
#
_entry.id   AF-A0A7C5DXC7-F1
#
_cell.length_a   1.000
_cell.length_b   1.000
_cell.length_c   1.000
_cell.angle_alpha   90.00
_cell.angle_beta   90.00
_cell.angle_gamma   90.00
#
_symmetry.space_group_name_H-M   'P 1'
#
loop_
_entity.id
_entity.type
_entity.pdbx_description
1 polymer ?
#
loop_
_entity_poly.entity_id
_entity_poly.type
_entity_poly.pdbx_seq_one_letter_code
_entity_poly.pdbx_strand_id
1 'polypeptide(L)'
;MIKFIPAASDVWSKPRLWKKKKKAYGFPGTKKDFICSKIIEYGILGVLIFSPLPAASVYEWSILVIEIAVFTMLGFYILMKHRPILPPGQESVMKKLRFLFAGFFVYLVFQMLPLPVFLVKIISPGTYHFREQFSLGIQQEKFMSLSLSPFHTFQHGMELFAYVVLGFLVIKTVTERVQVKRIVTVLLAMGFFEAFYGMFELYRDNPRILFYKKEINLNALTG
;
A
#
# COMPACT_ATOMS: atom_id res chain seq x y z
N MET A 1 -4.79 5.30 54.07
CA MET A 1 -5.54 4.22 53.39
C MET A 1 -5.02 4.14 51.95
N ILE A 2 -4.00 3.33 51.70
CA ILE A 2 -3.34 3.20 50.39
C ILE A 2 -3.76 1.85 49.81
N LYS A 3 -4.52 1.86 48.71
CA LYS A 3 -4.97 0.66 47.99
C LYS A 3 -3.83 0.16 47.12
N PHE A 4 -3.25 -0.98 47.49
CA PHE A 4 -2.27 -1.71 46.68
C PHE A 4 -2.89 -2.13 45.34
N ILE A 5 -2.26 -1.73 44.23
CA ILE A 5 -2.56 -2.23 42.88
C ILE A 5 -1.78 -3.55 42.75
N PRO A 6 -2.43 -4.71 42.59
CA PRO A 6 -1.70 -5.97 42.44
C PRO A 6 -1.04 -6.05 41.06
N ALA A 7 0.22 -6.47 41.06
CA ALA A 7 1.09 -6.57 39.90
C ALA A 7 0.54 -7.54 38.82
N ALA A 8 0.56 -7.08 37.58
CA ALA A 8 0.04 -7.78 36.40
C ALA A 8 1.01 -8.86 35.84
N SER A 9 1.68 -9.63 36.69
CA SER A 9 2.65 -10.65 36.26
C SER A 9 2.05 -12.05 36.08
N ASP A 10 0.87 -12.34 36.65
CA ASP A 10 0.33 -13.71 36.72
C ASP A 10 -0.76 -14.05 35.69
N VAL A 11 -1.03 -13.14 34.75
CA VAL A 11 -2.16 -13.24 33.80
C VAL A 11 -1.83 -14.13 32.58
N TRP A 12 -0.58 -14.55 32.42
CA TRP A 12 -0.09 -15.26 31.21
C TRP A 12 -0.02 -16.78 31.33
N SER A 13 -0.32 -17.37 32.49
CA SER A 13 -0.06 -18.81 32.77
C SER A 13 -1.21 -19.78 32.46
N LYS A 14 -2.38 -19.32 31.99
CA LYS A 14 -3.58 -20.18 31.84
C LYS A 14 -3.98 -20.44 30.37
N PRO A 15 -3.64 -21.60 29.77
CA PRO A 15 -3.96 -21.91 28.36
C PRO A 15 -5.46 -21.99 28.05
N ARG A 16 -6.32 -22.20 29.06
CA ARG A 16 -7.79 -22.24 28.90
C ARG A 16 -8.43 -20.87 28.70
N LEU A 17 -7.87 -19.79 29.28
CA LEU A 17 -8.37 -18.42 29.07
C LEU A 17 -8.00 -17.89 27.68
N TRP A 18 -6.89 -18.38 27.12
CA TRP A 18 -6.42 -18.02 25.79
C TRP A 18 -7.37 -18.49 24.68
N LYS A 19 -7.91 -19.72 24.78
CA LYS A 19 -8.95 -20.21 23.84
C LYS A 19 -10.26 -19.42 23.90
N LYS A 20 -10.68 -18.97 25.10
CA LYS A 20 -11.87 -18.11 25.24
C LYS A 20 -11.65 -16.71 24.67
N LYS A 21 -10.46 -16.12 24.85
CA LYS A 21 -10.10 -14.84 24.23
C LYS A 21 -10.02 -14.93 22.70
N LYS A 22 -9.46 -16.00 22.12
CA LYS A 22 -9.50 -16.20 20.65
C LYS A 22 -10.93 -16.11 20.09
N LYS A 23 -11.91 -16.68 20.79
CA LYS A 23 -13.33 -16.61 20.41
C LYS A 23 -13.93 -15.19 20.56
N ALA A 24 -13.42 -14.39 21.50
CA ALA A 24 -13.87 -13.02 21.76
C ALA A 24 -13.21 -11.96 20.84
N TYR A 25 -12.00 -12.22 20.31
CA TYR A 25 -11.26 -11.32 19.41
C TYR A 25 -11.43 -11.67 17.91
N GLY A 26 -12.51 -12.35 17.53
CA GLY A 26 -12.87 -12.55 16.13
C GLY A 26 -11.99 -13.56 15.38
N PHE A 27 -11.54 -14.65 16.04
CA PHE A 27 -10.94 -15.74 15.28
C PHE A 27 -11.96 -16.35 14.31
N PRO A 28 -11.53 -16.67 13.08
CA PRO A 28 -12.36 -17.29 12.06
C PRO A 28 -13.08 -18.53 12.60
N GLY A 29 -14.42 -18.46 12.71
CA GLY A 29 -15.24 -19.56 13.20
C GLY A 29 -15.25 -20.77 12.25
N THR A 30 -14.88 -20.54 10.98
CA THR A 30 -14.88 -21.54 9.90
C THR A 30 -13.46 -21.82 9.41
N LYS A 31 -13.14 -23.08 9.06
CA LYS A 31 -11.84 -23.46 8.46
C LYS A 31 -11.47 -22.57 7.25
N LYS A 32 -12.46 -22.19 6.43
CA LYS A 32 -12.29 -21.31 5.27
C LYS A 32 -11.77 -19.93 5.66
N ASP A 33 -12.35 -19.32 6.69
CA ASP A 33 -11.97 -17.98 7.15
C ASP A 33 -10.51 -18.00 7.71
N PHE A 34 -10.07 -19.11 8.32
CA PHE A 34 -8.68 -19.27 8.77
C PHE A 34 -7.68 -19.33 7.61
N ILE A 35 -8.02 -20.07 6.56
CA ILE A 35 -7.19 -20.16 5.35
C ILE A 35 -7.10 -18.78 4.69
N CYS A 36 -8.22 -18.08 4.50
CA CYS A 36 -8.24 -16.73 3.94
C CYS A 36 -7.37 -15.75 4.73
N SER A 37 -7.48 -15.74 6.06
CA SER A 37 -6.65 -14.89 6.91
C SER A 37 -5.15 -15.19 6.76
N LYS A 38 -4.78 -16.46 6.62
CA LYS A 38 -3.38 -16.84 6.39
C LYS A 38 -2.89 -16.47 4.99
N ILE A 39 -3.72 -16.62 3.96
CA ILE A 39 -3.41 -16.16 2.60
C ILE A 39 -3.13 -14.65 2.62
N ILE A 40 -3.95 -13.85 3.32
CA ILE A 40 -3.73 -12.40 3.41
C ILE A 40 -2.44 -12.09 4.19
N GLU A 41 -2.19 -12.76 5.33
CA GLU A 41 -0.97 -12.54 6.11
C GLU A 41 0.30 -12.86 5.29
N TYR A 42 0.35 -14.02 4.64
CA TYR A 42 1.50 -14.39 3.80
C TYR A 42 1.57 -13.59 2.51
N GLY A 43 0.43 -13.18 1.95
CA GLY A 43 0.36 -12.29 0.80
C GLY A 43 0.98 -10.92 1.10
N ILE A 44 0.68 -10.34 2.28
CA ILE A 44 1.31 -9.09 2.74
C ILE A 44 2.83 -9.26 2.84
N LEU A 45 3.31 -10.34 3.47
CA LEU A 45 4.75 -10.61 3.57
C LEU A 45 5.39 -10.81 2.19
N GLY A 46 4.70 -11.52 1.30
CA GLY A 46 5.12 -11.72 -0.09
C GLY A 46 5.26 -10.40 -0.83
N VAL A 47 4.27 -9.51 -0.73
CA VAL A 47 4.33 -8.16 -1.33
C VAL A 47 5.46 -7.33 -0.72
N LEU A 48 5.72 -7.43 0.58
CA LEU A 48 6.83 -6.71 1.23
C LEU A 48 8.22 -7.21 0.80
N ILE A 49 8.36 -8.51 0.53
CA ILE A 49 9.60 -9.08 -0.01
C ILE A 49 9.72 -8.75 -1.49
N PHE A 50 8.61 -8.82 -2.23
CA PHE A 50 8.58 -8.56 -3.66
C PHE A 50 8.80 -7.08 -3.98
N SER A 51 8.20 -6.14 -3.24
CA SER A 51 8.32 -4.69 -3.51
C SER A 51 9.76 -4.18 -3.75
N PRO A 52 10.75 -4.55 -2.93
CA PRO A 52 12.15 -4.13 -3.14
C PRO A 52 12.92 -4.91 -4.22
N LEU A 53 12.47 -6.11 -4.61
CA LEU A 53 13.26 -7.05 -5.44
C LEU A 53 13.34 -6.69 -6.95
N PRO A 54 12.28 -6.25 -7.63
CA PRO A 54 12.38 -5.62 -8.93
C PRO A 54 12.94 -4.23 -8.71
N ALA A 55 14.19 -4.02 -9.11
CA ALA A 55 14.93 -2.76 -9.08
C ALA A 55 14.00 -1.52 -9.00
N ALA A 56 13.71 -1.11 -7.76
CA ALA A 56 13.00 0.09 -7.37
C ALA A 56 11.49 0.26 -7.68
N SER A 57 10.67 -0.77 -7.93
CA SER A 57 9.20 -0.59 -8.13
C SER A 57 8.83 0.51 -9.15
N VAL A 58 9.75 0.85 -10.07
CA VAL A 58 9.61 1.93 -11.06
C VAL A 58 9.01 1.38 -12.35
N TYR A 59 9.11 0.06 -12.54
CA TYR A 59 8.63 -0.60 -13.75
C TYR A 59 7.14 -0.90 -13.62
N GLU A 60 6.40 -0.55 -14.67
CA GLU A 60 4.94 -0.70 -14.75
C GLU A 60 4.48 -2.15 -14.48
N TRP A 61 5.26 -3.14 -14.90
CA TRP A 61 4.93 -4.55 -14.68
C TRP A 61 5.00 -4.95 -13.20
N SER A 62 5.94 -4.39 -12.44
CA SER A 62 6.09 -4.69 -11.00
C SER A 62 4.95 -4.09 -10.20
N ILE A 63 4.55 -2.86 -10.55
CA ILE A 63 3.38 -2.19 -9.98
C ILE A 63 2.12 -3.02 -10.26
N LEU A 64 1.91 -3.45 -11.50
CA LEU A 64 0.77 -4.28 -11.88
C LEU A 64 0.70 -5.60 -11.09
N VAL A 65 1.85 -6.26 -10.84
CA VAL A 65 1.89 -7.47 -10.02
C VAL A 65 1.46 -7.18 -8.58
N ILE A 66 1.91 -6.06 -8.00
CA ILE A 66 1.52 -5.63 -6.65
C ILE A 66 0.01 -5.33 -6.62
N GLU A 67 -0.51 -4.59 -7.60
CA GLU A 67 -1.94 -4.27 -7.71
C GLU A 67 -2.80 -5.54 -7.76
N ILE A 68 -2.47 -6.49 -8.64
CA ILE A 68 -3.19 -7.76 -8.75
C ILE A 68 -3.15 -8.53 -7.44
N ALA A 69 -1.98 -8.61 -6.79
CA ALA A 69 -1.83 -9.30 -5.51
C ALA A 69 -2.71 -8.64 -4.43
N VAL A 70 -2.69 -7.31 -4.34
CA VAL A 70 -3.47 -6.56 -3.36
C VAL A 70 -4.97 -6.69 -3.59
N PHE A 71 -5.45 -6.56 -4.83
CA PHE A 71 -6.87 -6.73 -5.15
C PHE A 71 -7.34 -8.17 -4.96
N THR A 72 -6.49 -9.14 -5.22
CA THR A 72 -6.78 -10.55 -4.91
C THR A 72 -6.94 -10.75 -3.40
N MET A 73 -6.04 -10.20 -2.58
CA MET A 73 -6.16 -10.22 -1.11
C MET A 73 -7.42 -9.50 -0.63
N LEU A 74 -7.77 -8.37 -1.24
CA LEU A 74 -9.02 -7.66 -0.96
C LEU A 74 -10.24 -8.53 -1.27
N GLY A 75 -10.23 -9.24 -2.40
CA GLY A 75 -11.27 -10.20 -2.76
C GLY A 75 -11.45 -11.29 -1.70
N PHE A 76 -10.36 -11.91 -1.24
CA PHE A 76 -10.40 -12.88 -0.15
C PHE A 76 -10.91 -12.28 1.16
N TYR A 77 -10.55 -11.02 1.47
CA TYR A 77 -11.03 -10.32 2.65
C TYR A 77 -12.54 -10.04 2.60
N ILE A 78 -13.08 -9.67 1.44
CA ILE A 78 -14.52 -9.43 1.25
C ILE A 78 -15.32 -10.73 1.38
N LEU A 79 -14.79 -11.84 0.84
CA LEU A 79 -15.40 -13.18 0.92
C LEU A 79 -15.40 -13.78 2.34
N MET A 80 -14.59 -13.24 3.25
CA MET A 80 -14.49 -13.72 4.63
C MET A 80 -15.74 -13.32 5.44
N LYS A 81 -16.44 -14.32 5.99
CA LYS A 81 -17.74 -14.11 6.68
C LYS A 81 -17.55 -13.54 8.09
N HIS A 82 -16.46 -13.91 8.75
CA HIS A 82 -16.09 -13.41 10.08
C HIS A 82 -14.89 -12.50 9.95
N ARG A 83 -15.09 -11.20 10.18
CA ARG A 83 -14.00 -10.22 10.11
C ARG A 83 -13.29 -10.11 11.46
N PRO A 84 -11.96 -10.00 11.48
CA PRO A 84 -11.23 -9.72 12.72
C PRO A 84 -11.77 -8.42 13.33
N ILE A 85 -12.14 -8.50 14.59
CA ILE A 85 -12.74 -7.38 15.33
C ILE A 85 -11.60 -6.45 15.74
N LEU A 86 -11.75 -5.17 15.42
CA LEU A 86 -10.75 -4.18 15.81
C LEU A 86 -10.80 -3.94 17.32
N PRO A 87 -9.65 -3.66 17.95
CA PRO A 87 -9.62 -3.14 19.31
C PRO A 87 -10.50 -1.88 19.43
N PRO A 88 -11.27 -1.73 20.53
CA PRO A 88 -12.07 -0.54 20.78
C PRO A 88 -11.15 0.70 20.81
N GLY A 89 -11.49 1.71 19.98
CA GLY A 89 -10.69 2.92 19.76
C GLY A 89 -10.15 3.06 18.34
N GLN A 90 -9.83 1.95 17.67
CA GLN A 90 -9.27 1.97 16.31
C GLN A 90 -10.34 2.16 15.23
N GLU A 91 -11.60 1.87 15.54
CA GLU A 91 -12.74 2.05 14.62
C GLU A 91 -12.97 3.52 14.24
N SER A 92 -12.78 4.46 15.17
CA SER A 92 -12.96 5.89 14.93
C SER A 92 -11.92 6.42 13.95
N VAL A 93 -10.67 6.01 14.12
CA VAL A 93 -9.56 6.33 13.21
C VAL A 93 -9.85 5.77 11.82
N MET A 94 -10.33 4.53 11.71
CA MET A 94 -10.67 3.94 10.43
C MET A 94 -11.85 4.62 9.72
N LYS A 95 -12.86 5.10 10.45
CA LYS A 95 -13.95 5.88 9.85
C LYS A 95 -13.44 7.19 9.25
N LYS A 96 -12.57 7.91 9.98
CA LYS A 96 -11.94 9.14 9.47
C LYS A 96 -11.08 8.87 8.24
N LEU A 97 -10.26 7.83 8.32
CA LEU A 97 -9.37 7.44 7.23
C LEU A 97 -10.14 7.01 5.98
N ARG A 98 -11.25 6.28 6.14
CA ARG A 98 -12.16 5.94 5.04
C ARG A 98 -12.74 7.19 4.38
N PHE A 99 -13.14 8.19 5.16
CA PHE A 99 -13.67 9.44 4.62
C PHE A 99 -12.59 10.24 3.88
N LEU A 100 -11.39 10.33 4.44
CA LEU A 100 -10.24 10.98 3.81
C LEU A 100 -9.91 10.35 2.46
N PHE A 101 -9.80 9.01 2.41
CA PHE A 101 -9.54 8.31 1.15
C PHE A 101 -10.70 8.45 0.18
N ALA A 102 -11.96 8.36 0.63
CA ALA A 102 -13.10 8.58 -0.24
C ALA A 102 -13.06 9.99 -0.87
N GLY A 103 -12.76 11.03 -0.09
CA GLY A 103 -12.59 12.40 -0.58
C GLY A 103 -11.44 12.52 -1.59
N PHE A 104 -10.31 11.88 -1.30
CA PHE A 104 -9.16 11.85 -2.21
C PHE A 104 -9.48 11.16 -3.55
N PHE A 105 -10.21 10.04 -3.53
CA PHE A 105 -10.63 9.36 -4.76
C PHE A 105 -11.67 10.16 -5.56
N VAL A 106 -12.62 10.81 -4.88
CA VAL A 106 -13.55 11.74 -5.54
C VAL A 106 -12.77 12.87 -6.21
N TYR A 107 -11.75 13.39 -5.54
CA TYR A 107 -10.87 14.42 -6.11
C TYR A 107 -10.08 13.91 -7.33
N LEU A 108 -9.53 12.70 -7.29
CA LEU A 108 -8.85 12.10 -8.46
C LEU A 108 -9.80 11.91 -9.65
N VAL A 109 -11.02 11.42 -9.42
CA VAL A 109 -12.04 11.29 -10.47
C VAL A 109 -12.41 12.68 -11.02
N PHE A 110 -12.56 13.66 -10.15
CA PHE A 110 -12.84 15.04 -10.55
C PHE A 110 -11.70 15.66 -11.37
N GLN A 111 -10.43 15.35 -11.05
CA GLN A 111 -9.28 15.78 -11.86
C GLN A 111 -9.25 15.15 -13.26
N MET A 112 -9.82 13.95 -13.41
CA MET A 112 -9.87 13.23 -14.69
C MET A 112 -11.11 13.59 -15.53
N LEU A 113 -12.15 14.17 -14.94
CA LEU A 113 -13.34 14.61 -15.68
C LEU A 113 -12.96 15.73 -16.67
N PRO A 114 -13.33 15.61 -17.95
CA PRO A 114 -13.13 16.67 -18.91
C PRO A 114 -14.07 17.84 -18.56
N LEU A 115 -13.49 18.94 -18.09
CA LEU A 115 -14.22 20.14 -17.67
C LEU A 115 -14.33 21.13 -18.84
N PRO A 116 -15.34 22.01 -18.87
CA PRO A 116 -15.42 23.06 -19.86
C PRO A 116 -14.19 23.99 -19.77
N VAL A 117 -13.65 24.42 -20.91
CA VAL A 117 -12.41 25.24 -20.97
C VAL A 117 -12.48 26.52 -20.12
N PHE A 118 -13.67 27.11 -19.97
CA PHE A 118 -13.89 28.29 -19.12
C PHE A 118 -13.53 28.04 -17.65
N LEU A 119 -13.88 26.87 -17.10
CA LEU A 119 -13.52 26.51 -15.72
C LEU A 119 -12.02 26.23 -15.58
N VAL A 120 -11.40 25.60 -16.59
CA VAL A 120 -9.96 25.29 -16.58
C VAL A 120 -9.13 26.58 -16.60
N LYS A 121 -9.55 27.59 -17.38
CA LYS A 121 -8.85 28.89 -17.47
C LYS A 121 -8.85 29.66 -16.14
N ILE A 122 -9.90 29.52 -15.33
CA ILE A 122 -10.00 30.17 -14.02
C ILE A 122 -9.20 29.40 -12.96
N ILE A 123 -9.27 28.07 -12.97
CA ILE A 123 -8.71 27.22 -11.91
C ILE A 123 -7.20 26.96 -12.12
N SER A 124 -6.75 26.76 -13.36
CA SER A 124 -5.36 26.46 -13.70
C SER A 124 -4.93 27.14 -15.01
N PRO A 125 -4.56 28.44 -14.98
CA PRO A 125 -4.12 29.16 -16.18
C PRO A 125 -2.82 28.58 -16.77
N GLY A 126 -1.98 27.95 -15.94
CA GLY A 126 -0.73 27.31 -16.39
C GLY A 126 -0.98 26.07 -17.28
N THR A 127 -1.97 25.24 -16.96
CA THR A 127 -2.34 24.07 -17.77
C THR A 127 -2.88 24.50 -19.15
N TYR A 128 -3.59 25.63 -19.20
CA TYR A 128 -4.15 26.18 -20.43
C TYR A 128 -3.05 26.63 -21.41
N HIS A 129 -2.07 27.41 -20.93
CA HIS A 129 -0.96 27.86 -21.78
C HIS A 129 -0.07 26.71 -22.28
N PHE A 130 0.19 25.71 -21.44
CA PHE A 130 0.92 24.51 -21.87
C PHE A 130 0.16 23.76 -22.97
N ARG A 131 -1.15 23.58 -22.84
CA ARG A 131 -1.92 22.87 -23.89
C ARG A 131 -2.06 23.67 -25.17
N GLU A 132 -2.18 25.00 -25.09
CA GLU A 132 -2.22 25.90 -26.26
C GLU A 132 -0.91 25.86 -27.07
N GLN A 133 0.24 25.80 -26.41
CA GLN A 133 1.55 25.75 -27.07
C GLN A 133 1.86 24.38 -27.71
N PHE A 134 1.31 23.29 -27.15
CA PHE A 134 1.60 21.92 -27.60
C PHE A 134 0.47 21.27 -28.41
N SER A 135 -0.70 21.92 -28.54
CA SER A 135 -1.79 21.46 -29.43
C SER A 135 -1.45 21.79 -30.88
N LEU A 136 -0.75 20.88 -31.55
CA LEU A 136 -0.45 20.94 -32.99
C LEU A 136 -1.72 20.74 -33.83
N GLY A 137 -2.55 21.80 -33.95
CA GLY A 137 -3.62 21.88 -34.95
C GLY A 137 -4.89 21.08 -34.68
N ILE A 138 -5.05 20.46 -33.50
CA ILE A 138 -6.34 19.89 -33.09
C ILE A 138 -7.22 21.04 -32.59
N GLN A 139 -8.39 21.17 -33.22
CA GLN A 139 -9.37 22.24 -33.04
C GLN A 139 -9.65 22.54 -31.56
N GLN A 140 -10.09 23.78 -31.27
CA GLN A 140 -10.46 24.25 -29.93
C GLN A 140 -11.47 23.30 -29.26
N GLU A 141 -10.97 22.30 -28.54
CA GLU A 141 -11.76 21.34 -27.79
C GLU A 141 -12.55 22.09 -26.71
N LYS A 142 -13.89 22.00 -26.75
CA LYS A 142 -14.78 22.67 -25.76
C LYS A 142 -14.62 22.11 -24.34
N PHE A 143 -13.96 20.95 -24.21
CA PHE A 143 -13.73 20.25 -22.96
C PHE A 143 -12.25 19.90 -22.83
N MET A 144 -11.68 20.24 -21.67
CA MET A 144 -10.28 20.01 -21.34
C MET A 144 -10.20 19.45 -19.93
N SER A 145 -9.47 18.36 -19.74
CA SER A 145 -9.20 17.82 -18.41
C SER A 145 -8.21 18.71 -17.65
N LEU A 146 -8.35 18.76 -16.33
CA LEU A 146 -7.49 19.58 -15.47
C LEU A 146 -6.05 19.03 -15.43
N SER A 147 -5.88 17.72 -15.62
CA SER A 147 -4.58 17.06 -15.69
C SER A 147 -3.90 17.22 -17.06
N LEU A 148 -2.60 17.48 -17.04
CA LEU A 148 -1.75 17.54 -18.25
C LEU A 148 -1.71 16.19 -19.00
N SER A 149 -1.77 15.07 -18.28
CA SER A 149 -1.88 13.72 -18.85
C SER A 149 -2.85 12.86 -18.03
N PRO A 150 -4.12 12.76 -18.43
CA PRO A 150 -5.14 11.99 -17.71
C PRO A 150 -4.79 10.50 -17.56
N PHE A 151 -4.09 9.92 -18.55
CA PHE A 151 -3.71 8.51 -18.53
C PHE A 151 -2.67 8.21 -17.44
N HIS A 152 -1.62 9.04 -17.33
CA HIS A 152 -0.63 8.91 -16.24
C HIS A 152 -1.25 9.17 -14.87
N THR A 153 -2.16 10.15 -14.76
CA THR A 153 -2.89 10.40 -13.51
C THR A 153 -3.74 9.19 -13.10
N PHE A 154 -4.35 8.49 -14.06
CA PHE A 154 -5.11 7.28 -13.79
C PHE A 154 -4.24 6.13 -13.28
N GLN A 155 -3.10 5.88 -13.95
CA GLN A 155 -2.16 4.83 -13.55
C GLN A 155 -1.64 5.04 -12.13
N HIS A 156 -1.15 6.24 -11.80
CA HIS A 156 -0.71 6.54 -10.43
C HIS A 156 -1.87 6.57 -9.42
N GLY A 157 -3.09 6.90 -9.87
CA GLY A 157 -4.29 6.83 -9.05
C GLY A 157 -4.65 5.39 -8.66
N MET A 158 -4.53 4.44 -9.60
CA MET A 158 -4.68 2.99 -9.37
C MET A 158 -3.61 2.47 -8.41
N GLU A 159 -2.36 2.85 -8.63
CA GLU A 159 -1.24 2.46 -7.78
C GLU A 159 -1.46 2.94 -6.33
N LEU A 160 -1.82 4.21 -6.17
CA LEU A 160 -2.12 4.79 -4.85
C LEU A 160 -3.33 4.10 -4.22
N PHE A 161 -4.35 3.73 -5.00
CA PHE A 161 -5.48 2.94 -4.52
C PHE A 161 -5.04 1.59 -3.96
N ALA A 162 -4.17 0.88 -4.68
CA ALA A 162 -3.62 -0.37 -4.20
C ALA A 162 -2.85 -0.19 -2.89
N TYR A 163 -2.02 0.84 -2.74
CA TYR A 163 -1.34 1.11 -1.46
C TYR A 163 -2.30 1.41 -0.31
N VAL A 164 -3.36 2.16 -0.56
CA VAL A 164 -4.41 2.43 0.43
C VAL A 164 -5.11 1.14 0.85
N VAL A 165 -5.46 0.29 -0.10
CA VAL A 165 -6.08 -1.01 0.15
C VAL A 165 -5.13 -1.93 0.92
N LEU A 166 -3.84 -1.95 0.57
CA LEU A 166 -2.82 -2.73 1.28
C LEU A 166 -2.70 -2.26 2.74
N GLY A 167 -2.60 -0.96 2.98
CA GLY A 167 -2.57 -0.38 4.34
C GLY A 167 -3.84 -0.72 5.13
N PHE A 168 -5.01 -0.66 4.49
CA PHE A 168 -6.28 -1.08 5.09
C PHE A 168 -6.27 -2.57 5.48
N LEU A 169 -5.78 -3.45 4.59
CA LEU A 169 -5.64 -4.89 4.83
C LEU A 169 -4.68 -5.18 5.98
N VAL A 170 -3.57 -4.45 6.08
CA VAL A 170 -2.62 -4.57 7.19
C VAL A 170 -3.30 -4.21 8.51
N ILE A 171 -3.95 -3.04 8.61
CA ILE A 171 -4.61 -2.61 9.86
C ILE A 171 -5.71 -3.59 10.29
N LYS A 172 -6.46 -4.16 9.33
CA LYS A 172 -7.55 -5.09 9.62
C LYS A 172 -7.07 -6.50 9.95
N THR A 173 -6.06 -7.01 9.27
CA THR A 173 -5.63 -8.40 9.38
C THR A 173 -4.54 -8.60 10.43
N VAL A 174 -3.66 -7.60 10.60
CA VAL A 174 -2.52 -7.65 11.52
C VAL A 174 -2.95 -7.14 12.89
N THR A 175 -3.42 -8.07 13.72
CA THR A 175 -3.92 -7.76 15.06
C THR A 175 -3.03 -8.31 16.18
N GLU A 176 -2.22 -9.34 15.88
CA GLU A 176 -1.34 -9.96 16.87
C GLU A 176 0.07 -9.35 16.85
N ARG A 177 0.66 -9.17 18.04
CA ARG A 177 2.06 -8.70 18.17
C ARG A 177 3.07 -9.60 17.43
N VAL A 178 2.78 -10.89 17.31
CA VAL A 178 3.63 -11.85 16.59
C VAL A 178 3.64 -11.55 15.09
N GLN A 179 2.49 -11.20 14.52
CA GLN A 179 2.38 -10.82 13.10
C GLN A 179 3.13 -9.51 12.83
N VAL A 180 2.96 -8.50 13.70
CA VAL A 180 3.70 -7.22 13.63
C VAL A 180 5.21 -7.47 13.69
N LYS A 181 5.68 -8.27 14.64
CA LYS A 181 7.10 -8.63 14.74
C LYS A 181 7.60 -9.27 13.45
N ARG A 182 6.84 -10.21 12.86
CA ARG A 182 7.23 -10.86 11.59
C ARG A 182 7.35 -9.87 10.44
N ILE A 183 6.40 -8.95 10.29
CA ILE A 183 6.45 -7.89 9.27
C ILE A 183 7.69 -7.02 9.47
N VAL A 184 7.94 -6.56 10.69
CA VAL A 184 9.11 -5.73 11.02
C VAL A 184 10.41 -6.50 10.77
N THR A 185 10.50 -7.78 11.16
CA THR A 185 11.68 -8.61 10.90
C THR A 185 11.91 -8.79 9.40
N VAL A 186 10.87 -9.02 8.60
CA VAL A 186 11.00 -9.11 7.14
C VAL A 186 11.47 -7.79 6.55
N LEU A 187 10.91 -6.66 6.97
CA LEU A 187 11.35 -5.33 6.52
C LEU A 187 12.83 -5.09 6.84
N LEU A 188 13.27 -5.39 8.06
CA LEU A 188 14.67 -5.25 8.45
C LEU A 188 15.58 -6.20 7.65
N ALA A 189 15.15 -7.44 7.44
CA ALA A 189 15.91 -8.41 6.65
C ALA A 189 16.05 -7.98 5.20
N MET A 190 14.97 -7.47 4.59
CA MET A 190 15.01 -6.94 3.22
C MET A 190 15.91 -5.70 3.12
N GLY A 191 15.74 -4.72 4.01
CA GLY A 191 16.60 -3.52 4.00
C GLY A 191 18.08 -3.84 4.22
N PHE A 192 18.37 -4.82 5.09
CA PHE A 192 19.74 -5.32 5.26
C PHE A 192 20.25 -6.00 4.00
N PHE A 193 19.44 -6.87 3.38
CA PHE A 193 19.79 -7.53 2.12
C PHE A 193 20.06 -6.52 1.00
N GLU A 194 19.21 -5.51 0.84
CA GLU A 194 19.37 -4.45 -0.17
C GLU A 194 20.63 -3.62 0.07
N ALA A 195 20.91 -3.24 1.31
CA ALA A 195 22.11 -2.48 1.66
C ALA A 195 23.38 -3.26 1.36
N PHE A 196 23.42 -4.56 1.72
CA PHE A 196 24.55 -5.44 1.42
C PHE A 196 24.68 -5.71 -0.07
N TYR A 197 23.56 -5.92 -0.76
CA TYR A 197 23.54 -6.12 -2.20
C TYR A 197 24.10 -4.89 -2.93
N GLY A 198 23.61 -3.69 -2.61
CA GLY A 198 24.10 -2.43 -3.18
C GLY A 198 25.58 -2.23 -2.90
N MET A 199 26.03 -2.50 -1.67
CA MET A 199 27.45 -2.42 -1.31
C MET A 199 28.31 -3.40 -2.11
N PHE A 200 27.89 -4.66 -2.26
CA PHE A 200 28.64 -5.66 -3.02
C PHE A 200 28.74 -5.31 -4.50
N GLU A 201 27.69 -4.73 -5.07
CA GLU A 201 27.67 -4.31 -6.47
C GLU A 201 28.68 -3.18 -6.77
N LEU A 202 28.96 -2.31 -5.79
CA LEU A 202 29.93 -1.21 -5.94
C LEU A 202 31.37 -1.70 -6.13
N TYR A 203 31.72 -2.88 -5.60
CA TYR A 203 33.07 -3.45 -5.70
C TYR A 203 33.29 -4.25 -6.99
N ARG A 204 32.28 -4.39 -7.85
CA ARG A 204 32.36 -5.18 -9.08
C ARG A 204 32.76 -4.29 -10.26
N ASP A 205 33.71 -4.75 -11.08
CA ASP A 205 34.18 -4.00 -12.27
C ASP A 205 33.08 -3.75 -13.33
N ASN A 206 32.02 -4.56 -13.31
CA ASN A 206 30.82 -4.39 -14.13
C ASN A 206 29.58 -4.31 -13.23
N PRO A 207 29.28 -3.14 -12.65
CA PRO A 207 28.13 -2.99 -11.76
C PRO A 207 26.82 -3.21 -12.54
N ARG A 208 25.89 -3.92 -11.93
CA ARG A 208 24.56 -4.26 -12.42
C ARG A 208 23.52 -3.91 -11.37
N ILE A 209 22.42 -3.27 -11.76
CA ILE A 209 21.30 -3.07 -10.85
C ILE A 209 20.43 -4.33 -10.92
N LEU A 210 20.68 -5.27 -10.01
CA LEU A 210 20.03 -6.59 -9.90
C LEU A 210 20.13 -7.44 -11.16
N PHE A 211 19.31 -7.12 -12.18
CA PHE A 211 19.20 -7.82 -13.45
C PHE A 211 19.68 -6.99 -14.66
N TYR A 212 19.92 -5.69 -14.47
CA TYR A 212 20.25 -4.77 -15.56
C TYR A 212 21.70 -4.31 -15.50
N LYS A 213 22.36 -4.25 -16.65
CA LYS A 213 23.72 -3.71 -16.74
C LYS A 213 23.68 -2.21 -16.47
N LYS A 214 24.56 -1.72 -15.59
CA LYS A 214 24.70 -0.28 -15.35
C LYS A 214 25.58 0.31 -16.45
N GLU A 215 25.07 1.30 -17.17
CA GLU A 215 25.81 1.99 -18.25
C GLU A 215 26.21 3.43 -17.87
N ILE A 216 25.56 4.01 -16.86
CA ILE A 216 25.72 5.41 -16.44
C ILE A 216 26.03 5.45 -14.93
N ASN A 217 26.83 6.42 -14.46
CA ASN A 217 27.15 6.59 -13.04
C ASN A 217 27.78 5.36 -12.37
N LEU A 218 28.76 4.72 -13.03
CA LEU A 218 29.43 3.50 -12.57
C LEU A 218 30.06 3.62 -11.16
N ASN A 219 30.41 4.84 -10.74
CA ASN A 219 31.03 5.11 -9.43
C ASN A 219 30.03 5.48 -8.31
N ALA A 220 28.72 5.57 -8.60
CA ALA A 220 27.69 5.89 -7.62
C ALA A 220 26.81 4.68 -7.33
N LEU A 221 26.21 4.61 -6.13
CA LEU A 221 25.27 3.54 -5.75
C LEU A 221 23.89 3.71 -6.39
N THR A 222 23.48 4.94 -6.70
CA THR A 222 22.22 5.25 -7.40
C THR A 222 22.45 5.44 -8.89
N GLY A 223 21.39 5.26 -9.68
CA GLY A 223 21.35 5.56 -11.12
C GLY A 223 21.54 7.04 -11.38
#